data_AF-A0A5M9GJN9-F1
#
_entry.id   AF-A0A5M9GJN9-F1
#
_cell.length_a   1.000
_cell.length_b   1.000
_cell.length_c   1.000
_cell.angle_alpha   90.00
_cell.angle_beta   90.00
_cell.angle_gamma   90.00
#
_symmetry.space_group_name_H-M   'P 1'
#
loop_
_entity.id
_entity.type
_entity.pdbx_description
1 polymer ?
#
loop_
_entity_poly.entity_id
_entity_poly.type
_entity_poly.pdbx_seq_one_letter_code
_entity_poly.pdbx_strand_id
1 'polypeptide(L)'
;MFTWNDYEKIKQYRKNTVCTEKEKTMVYNMKREIEIANMDNISRTQCYQEYYVRNSEIRWAFLASMVSRNAGWNMTDLQGRYYATVLPQTVKKHLFLTYEEANWIIFLDAFPQLLLYEESKRRQIPLFHLLQYFNVSIFMEKEWIYFWEKKDINRLMTALIINEQNKIQKPVIENAYFKKHVFHTALFKLQEMLHISAVIFPTVEGKVYGFSVYQFETLQKRIELGKKLAALLFHPNYKSLFHRFASQTIHTGSRADYECYVSEARKSCTPALREVYPAVAHDEISMRDWFCRDTEINELFLREEYTGEVDITEWYKRKREQIYIASTVNRFVKRMDEFVI
;
A
#
# COMPACT_ATOMS: atom_id res chain seq x y z
N MET A 1 -15.75 1.36 21.03
CA MET A 1 -14.31 1.28 21.33
C MET A 1 -13.95 -0.20 21.40
N PHE A 2 -12.85 -0.64 20.79
CA PHE A 2 -12.46 -2.06 20.81
C PHE A 2 -11.62 -2.34 22.05
N THR A 3 -12.02 -3.32 22.86
CA THR A 3 -11.40 -3.64 24.15
C THR A 3 -10.83 -5.05 24.16
N TRP A 4 -9.93 -5.35 25.12
CA TRP A 4 -9.46 -6.72 25.35
C TRP A 4 -10.60 -7.71 25.61
N ASN A 5 -11.69 -7.26 26.24
CA ASN A 5 -12.87 -8.08 26.45
C ASN A 5 -13.63 -8.38 25.15
N ASP A 6 -13.72 -7.41 24.22
CA ASP A 6 -14.26 -7.67 22.88
C ASP A 6 -13.41 -8.71 22.14
N TYR A 7 -12.08 -8.59 22.22
CA TYR A 7 -11.15 -9.53 21.61
C TYR A 7 -11.35 -10.96 22.11
N GLU A 8 -11.36 -11.19 23.43
CA GLU A 8 -11.54 -12.54 23.98
C GLU A 8 -12.94 -13.12 23.68
N LYS A 9 -13.99 -12.28 23.64
CA LYS A 9 -15.33 -12.72 23.22
C LYS A 9 -15.35 -13.21 21.77
N ILE A 10 -14.81 -12.44 20.84
CA ILE A 10 -14.76 -12.83 19.41
C ILE A 10 -13.86 -14.04 19.22
N LYS A 11 -12.72 -14.09 19.90
CA LYS A 11 -11.81 -15.26 19.88
C LYS A 11 -12.51 -16.54 20.34
N GLN A 12 -13.32 -16.47 21.40
CA GLN A 12 -14.11 -17.60 21.87
C GLN A 12 -15.23 -17.96 20.88
N TYR A 13 -15.88 -16.96 20.28
CA TYR A 13 -16.86 -17.17 19.23
C TYR A 13 -16.26 -17.90 18.01
N ARG A 14 -15.08 -17.47 17.53
CA ARG A 14 -14.34 -18.14 16.43
C ARG A 14 -14.13 -19.63 16.71
N LYS A 15 -13.69 -19.99 17.91
CA LYS A 15 -13.47 -21.41 18.31
C LYS A 15 -14.73 -22.28 18.22
N ASN A 16 -15.89 -21.69 18.50
CA ASN A 16 -17.16 -22.41 18.55
C ASN A 16 -17.97 -22.31 17.24
N THR A 17 -17.50 -21.51 16.28
CA THR A 17 -18.23 -21.27 15.03
C THR A 17 -18.14 -22.49 14.12
N VAL A 18 -19.29 -23.00 13.71
CA VAL A 18 -19.39 -24.09 12.72
C VAL A 18 -19.67 -23.49 11.35
N CYS A 19 -18.75 -23.71 10.40
CA CYS A 19 -18.90 -23.30 9.02
C CYS A 19 -19.77 -24.32 8.26
N THR A 20 -20.89 -23.87 7.71
CA THR A 20 -21.76 -24.70 6.87
C THR A 20 -21.08 -25.11 5.58
N GLU A 21 -21.53 -26.19 4.92
CA GLU A 21 -20.95 -26.61 3.62
C GLU A 21 -21.01 -25.50 2.57
N LYS A 22 -22.09 -24.71 2.54
CA LYS A 22 -22.21 -23.56 1.64
C LYS A 22 -21.15 -22.49 1.91
N GLU A 23 -20.86 -22.22 3.18
CA GLU A 23 -19.83 -21.25 3.57
C GLU A 23 -18.43 -21.80 3.29
N LYS A 24 -18.18 -23.10 3.48
CA LYS A 24 -16.92 -23.75 3.09
C LYS A 24 -16.65 -23.59 1.60
N THR A 25 -17.65 -23.85 0.74
CA THR A 25 -17.54 -23.63 -0.70
C THR A 25 -17.28 -22.17 -1.04
N MET A 26 -17.95 -21.24 -0.36
CA MET A 26 -17.72 -19.80 -0.55
C MET A 26 -16.28 -19.40 -0.20
N VAL A 27 -15.79 -19.81 0.97
CA VAL A 27 -14.43 -19.54 1.43
C VAL A 27 -13.41 -20.13 0.46
N TYR A 28 -13.63 -21.36 -0.01
CA TYR A 28 -12.77 -22.00 -1.00
C TYR A 28 -12.69 -21.20 -2.30
N ASN A 29 -13.84 -20.78 -2.84
CA ASN A 29 -13.89 -20.00 -4.08
C ASN A 29 -13.21 -18.63 -3.92
N MET A 30 -13.46 -17.94 -2.81
CA MET A 30 -12.80 -16.66 -2.50
C MET A 30 -11.27 -16.83 -2.40
N LYS A 31 -10.78 -17.90 -1.75
CA LYS A 31 -9.33 -18.16 -1.67
C LYS A 31 -8.68 -18.29 -3.04
N ARG A 32 -9.34 -18.98 -3.98
CA ARG A 32 -8.87 -19.11 -5.37
C ARG A 32 -8.87 -17.78 -6.11
N GLU A 33 -9.91 -16.97 -5.91
CA GLU A 33 -9.99 -15.63 -6.49
C GLU A 33 -8.87 -14.73 -5.95
N ILE A 34 -8.63 -14.77 -4.64
CA ILE A 34 -7.55 -14.01 -3.97
C ILE A 34 -6.18 -14.42 -4.52
N GLU A 35 -5.92 -15.71 -4.70
CA GLU A 35 -4.65 -16.21 -5.24
C GLU A 35 -4.36 -15.63 -6.64
N ILE A 36 -5.35 -15.64 -7.52
CA ILE A 36 -5.23 -15.08 -8.87
C ILE A 36 -5.07 -13.55 -8.81
N ALA A 37 -5.85 -12.88 -7.97
CA ALA A 37 -5.85 -11.43 -7.84
C ALA A 37 -4.56 -10.88 -7.20
N ASN A 38 -3.89 -11.67 -6.35
CA ASN A 38 -2.66 -11.31 -5.65
C ASN A 38 -1.37 -11.65 -6.42
N MET A 39 -1.47 -11.91 -7.73
CA MET A 39 -0.34 -12.32 -8.56
C MET A 39 0.79 -11.28 -8.65
N ASP A 40 0.44 -10.00 -8.83
CA ASP A 40 1.42 -8.91 -8.90
C ASP A 40 0.81 -7.56 -8.51
N ASN A 41 1.63 -6.50 -8.47
CA ASN A 41 1.16 -5.15 -8.17
C ASN A 41 0.07 -4.66 -9.15
N ILE A 42 0.10 -5.04 -10.42
CA ILE A 42 -0.88 -4.60 -11.41
C ILE A 42 -2.26 -5.20 -11.09
N SER A 43 -2.33 -6.53 -10.91
CA SER A 43 -3.59 -7.22 -10.62
C SER A 43 -4.22 -6.71 -9.31
N ARG A 44 -3.40 -6.55 -8.26
CA ARG A 44 -3.85 -6.01 -6.96
C ARG A 44 -4.45 -4.62 -7.08
N THR A 45 -3.72 -3.71 -7.75
CA THR A 45 -4.12 -2.31 -7.93
C THR A 45 -5.44 -2.19 -8.69
N GLN A 46 -5.59 -3.00 -9.73
CA GLN A 46 -6.81 -3.05 -10.54
C GLN A 46 -7.99 -3.59 -9.74
N CYS A 47 -7.80 -4.67 -8.97
CA CYS A 47 -8.85 -5.23 -8.11
C CYS A 47 -9.39 -4.19 -7.11
N TYR A 48 -8.50 -3.42 -6.48
CA TYR A 48 -8.92 -2.33 -5.58
C TYR A 48 -9.72 -1.23 -6.31
N GLN A 49 -9.27 -0.80 -7.49
CA GLN A 49 -9.95 0.22 -8.29
C GLN A 49 -11.36 -0.24 -8.68
N GLU A 50 -11.47 -1.43 -9.26
CA GLU A 50 -12.73 -1.99 -9.74
C GLU A 50 -13.71 -2.25 -8.59
N TYR A 51 -13.21 -2.77 -7.47
CA TYR A 51 -14.01 -2.96 -6.27
C TYR A 51 -14.60 -1.64 -5.78
N TYR A 52 -13.78 -0.59 -5.72
CA TYR A 52 -14.24 0.73 -5.28
C TYR A 52 -15.27 1.36 -6.22
N VAL A 53 -15.15 1.15 -7.53
CA VAL A 53 -16.17 1.58 -8.50
C VAL A 53 -17.53 0.95 -8.20
N ARG A 54 -17.56 -0.31 -7.77
CA ARG A 54 -18.81 -1.01 -7.38
C ARG A 54 -19.27 -0.67 -5.96
N ASN A 55 -18.35 -0.32 -5.06
CA ASN A 55 -18.60 -0.12 -3.62
C ASN A 55 -17.92 1.15 -3.11
N SER A 56 -18.38 2.31 -3.59
CA SER A 56 -17.77 3.62 -3.29
C SER A 56 -17.84 4.03 -1.81
N GLU A 57 -18.67 3.37 -1.00
CA GLU A 57 -18.70 3.52 0.46
C GLU A 57 -17.44 2.96 1.14
N ILE A 58 -16.72 2.05 0.50
CA ILE A 58 -15.47 1.48 1.01
C ILE A 58 -14.29 2.31 0.51
N ARG A 59 -14.17 3.52 1.05
CA ARG A 59 -13.16 4.52 0.66
C ARG A 59 -11.72 4.00 0.70
N TRP A 60 -11.42 3.09 1.62
CA TRP A 60 -10.09 2.49 1.72
C TRP A 60 -9.68 1.76 0.43
N ALA A 61 -10.60 1.15 -0.31
CA ALA A 61 -10.25 0.47 -1.56
C ALA A 61 -9.69 1.45 -2.61
N PHE A 62 -10.24 2.66 -2.71
CA PHE A 62 -9.66 3.68 -3.60
C PHE A 62 -8.28 4.14 -3.13
N LEU A 63 -8.13 4.34 -1.82
CA LEU A 63 -6.84 4.68 -1.21
C LEU A 63 -5.79 3.61 -1.51
N ALA A 64 -6.14 2.34 -1.30
CA ALA A 64 -5.28 1.20 -1.57
C ALA A 64 -4.90 1.13 -3.06
N SER A 65 -5.84 1.38 -3.97
CA SER A 65 -5.52 1.47 -5.41
C SER A 65 -4.51 2.58 -5.70
N MET A 66 -4.77 3.81 -5.25
CA MET A 66 -3.89 4.96 -5.53
C MET A 66 -2.50 4.84 -4.88
N VAL A 67 -2.42 4.29 -3.67
CA VAL A 67 -1.15 4.02 -2.99
C VAL A 67 -0.43 2.81 -3.60
N SER A 68 -1.13 1.78 -4.07
CA SER A 68 -0.50 0.64 -4.74
C SER A 68 0.05 1.01 -6.13
N ARG A 69 -0.55 1.99 -6.83
CA ARG A 69 0.09 2.60 -8.01
C ARG A 69 1.45 3.22 -7.66
N ASN A 70 1.55 3.82 -6.46
CA ASN A 70 2.81 4.33 -5.92
C ASN A 70 3.81 3.22 -5.55
N ALA A 71 3.38 1.98 -5.31
CA ALA A 71 4.34 0.87 -5.16
C ALA A 71 4.87 0.43 -6.53
N GLY A 72 3.99 0.28 -7.53
CA GLY A 72 4.35 -0.19 -8.87
C GLY A 72 5.44 0.65 -9.54
N TRP A 73 5.24 1.96 -9.66
CA TRP A 73 6.24 2.85 -10.25
C TRP A 73 7.55 2.94 -9.45
N ASN A 74 7.53 2.70 -8.12
CA ASN A 74 8.75 2.62 -7.32
C ASN A 74 9.51 1.32 -7.61
N MET A 75 8.80 0.22 -7.88
CA MET A 75 9.41 -1.04 -8.33
C MET A 75 10.09 -0.86 -9.69
N THR A 76 9.41 -0.28 -10.69
CA THR A 76 9.94 -0.12 -12.05
C THR A 76 11.01 0.97 -12.15
N ASP A 77 10.98 1.98 -11.28
CA ASP A 77 12.04 2.99 -11.17
C ASP A 77 13.42 2.38 -10.93
N LEU A 78 13.50 1.24 -10.24
CA LEU A 78 14.75 0.52 -10.00
C LEU A 78 15.42 0.08 -11.31
N GLN A 79 14.64 -0.12 -12.37
CA GLN A 79 15.09 -0.41 -13.73
C GLN A 79 15.14 0.84 -14.62
N GLY A 80 14.63 1.97 -14.16
CA GLY A 80 14.64 3.25 -14.86
C GLY A 80 16.04 3.87 -14.96
N ARG A 81 16.21 4.81 -15.89
CA ARG A 81 17.52 5.42 -16.21
C ARG A 81 18.22 6.05 -15.01
N TYR A 82 17.46 6.50 -14.02
CA TYR A 82 17.99 7.21 -12.86
C TYR A 82 18.65 6.27 -11.85
N TYR A 83 18.00 5.16 -11.51
CA TYR A 83 18.53 4.19 -10.57
C TYR A 83 19.38 3.11 -11.23
N ALA A 84 19.29 2.95 -12.56
CA ALA A 84 20.06 1.98 -13.33
C ALA A 84 21.56 2.00 -12.98
N THR A 85 22.16 3.19 -12.86
CA THR A 85 23.59 3.35 -12.59
C THR A 85 23.93 3.57 -11.11
N VAL A 86 22.99 4.13 -10.32
CA VAL A 86 23.21 4.55 -8.93
C VAL A 86 23.16 3.38 -7.96
N LEU A 87 22.27 2.40 -8.19
CA LEU A 87 22.06 1.29 -7.28
C LEU A 87 22.68 -0.01 -7.81
N PRO A 88 23.42 -0.77 -6.98
CA PRO A 88 23.83 -2.13 -7.32
C PRO A 88 22.61 -3.03 -7.59
N GLN A 89 22.77 -4.02 -8.47
CA GLN A 89 21.67 -4.92 -8.84
C GLN A 89 21.11 -5.70 -7.64
N THR A 90 21.96 -6.05 -6.69
CA THR A 90 21.56 -6.70 -5.42
C THR A 90 20.65 -5.81 -4.59
N VAL A 91 20.98 -4.52 -4.43
CA VAL A 91 20.15 -3.54 -3.70
C VAL A 91 18.81 -3.35 -4.38
N LYS A 92 18.79 -3.21 -5.72
CA LYS A 92 17.53 -3.12 -6.48
C LYS A 92 16.65 -4.35 -6.27
N LYS A 93 17.24 -5.56 -6.28
CA LYS A 93 16.50 -6.80 -6.01
C LYS A 93 15.90 -6.78 -4.60
N HIS A 94 16.65 -6.38 -3.59
CA HIS A 94 16.14 -6.29 -2.21
C HIS A 94 15.01 -5.27 -2.08
N LEU A 95 15.15 -4.08 -2.68
CA LEU A 95 14.11 -3.05 -2.68
C LEU A 95 12.84 -3.54 -3.38
N PHE A 96 12.97 -4.17 -4.55
CA PHE A 96 11.84 -4.76 -5.27
C PHE A 96 11.10 -5.77 -4.39
N LEU A 97 11.82 -6.72 -3.78
CA LEU A 97 11.24 -7.73 -2.90
C LEU A 97 10.56 -7.11 -1.68
N THR A 98 11.11 -6.04 -1.09
CA THR A 98 10.45 -5.32 0.02
C THR A 98 9.11 -4.72 -0.42
N TYR A 99 9.06 -4.08 -1.59
CA TYR A 99 7.81 -3.55 -2.11
C TYR A 99 6.81 -4.67 -2.43
N GLU A 100 7.27 -5.74 -3.06
CA GLU A 100 6.41 -6.85 -3.49
C GLU A 100 5.80 -7.57 -2.28
N GLU A 101 6.64 -7.95 -1.31
CA GLU A 101 6.23 -8.63 -0.08
C GLU A 101 5.23 -7.79 0.74
N ALA A 102 5.50 -6.49 0.91
CA ALA A 102 4.58 -5.62 1.63
C ALA A 102 3.21 -5.55 0.94
N ASN A 103 3.18 -5.30 -0.37
CA ASN A 103 1.92 -5.19 -1.10
C ASN A 103 1.18 -6.54 -1.16
N TRP A 104 1.91 -7.65 -1.24
CA TRP A 104 1.35 -8.99 -1.23
C TRP A 104 0.65 -9.32 0.09
N ILE A 105 1.30 -9.04 1.22
CA ILE A 105 0.73 -9.25 2.57
C ILE A 105 -0.50 -8.38 2.79
N ILE A 106 -0.43 -7.11 2.38
CA ILE A 106 -1.56 -6.17 2.51
C ILE A 106 -2.76 -6.69 1.74
N PHE A 107 -2.57 -7.13 0.50
CA PHE A 107 -3.65 -7.64 -0.34
C PHE A 107 -4.22 -8.96 0.17
N LEU A 108 -3.34 -9.87 0.61
CA LEU A 108 -3.72 -11.15 1.21
C LEU A 108 -4.63 -10.97 2.43
N ASP A 109 -4.42 -9.91 3.21
CA ASP A 109 -5.25 -9.58 4.37
C ASP A 109 -6.51 -8.78 3.99
N ALA A 110 -6.40 -7.74 3.18
CA ALA A 110 -7.48 -6.79 2.95
C ALA A 110 -8.50 -7.25 1.90
N PHE A 111 -8.06 -7.85 0.80
CA PHE A 111 -8.96 -8.23 -0.29
C PHE A 111 -10.05 -9.26 0.12
N PRO A 112 -9.78 -10.33 0.91
CA PRO A 112 -10.85 -11.18 1.42
C PRO A 112 -11.92 -10.43 2.21
N GLN A 113 -11.53 -9.38 2.95
CA GLN A 113 -12.47 -8.56 3.71
C GLN A 113 -13.43 -7.81 2.78
N LEU A 114 -12.90 -7.31 1.66
CA LEU A 114 -13.67 -6.63 0.61
C LEU A 114 -14.66 -7.60 -0.06
N LEU A 115 -14.19 -8.77 -0.49
CA LEU A 115 -15.05 -9.79 -1.11
C LEU A 115 -16.18 -10.24 -0.17
N LEU A 116 -15.86 -10.44 1.10
CA LEU A 116 -16.84 -10.86 2.10
C LEU A 116 -17.85 -9.76 2.42
N TYR A 117 -17.45 -8.49 2.40
CA TYR A 117 -18.38 -7.37 2.52
C TYR A 117 -19.33 -7.29 1.32
N GLU A 118 -18.82 -7.39 0.09
CA GLU A 118 -19.65 -7.35 -1.13
C GLU A 118 -20.68 -8.49 -1.12
N GLU A 119 -20.27 -9.69 -0.70
CA GLU A 119 -21.18 -10.84 -0.56
C GLU A 119 -22.18 -10.65 0.60
N SER A 120 -21.76 -10.09 1.73
CA SER A 120 -22.63 -9.74 2.85
C SER A 120 -23.70 -8.74 2.41
N LYS A 121 -23.29 -7.68 1.68
CA LYS A 121 -24.17 -6.66 1.11
C LYS A 121 -25.18 -7.25 0.14
N ARG A 122 -24.75 -8.15 -0.75
CA ARG A 122 -25.62 -8.85 -1.71
C ARG A 122 -26.67 -9.72 -1.03
N ARG A 123 -26.32 -10.40 0.07
CA ARG A 123 -27.23 -11.27 0.82
C ARG A 123 -28.01 -10.56 1.94
N GLN A 124 -27.67 -9.31 2.23
CA GLN A 124 -28.22 -8.52 3.34
C GLN A 124 -28.02 -9.17 4.72
N ILE A 125 -26.96 -9.96 4.90
CA ILE A 125 -26.59 -10.58 6.18
C ILE A 125 -25.09 -10.37 6.44
N PRO A 126 -24.67 -10.10 7.69
CA PRO A 126 -23.25 -9.96 8.01
C PRO A 126 -22.58 -11.35 8.02
N LEU A 127 -21.61 -11.58 7.12
CA LEU A 127 -20.86 -12.83 7.03
C LEU A 127 -19.47 -12.76 7.71
N PHE A 128 -19.22 -11.75 8.53
CA PHE A 128 -17.88 -11.43 9.04
C PHE A 128 -17.27 -12.50 9.96
N HIS A 129 -18.06 -13.44 10.48
CA HIS A 129 -17.53 -14.62 11.18
C HIS A 129 -16.65 -15.49 10.28
N LEU A 130 -16.78 -15.40 8.95
CA LEU A 130 -15.93 -16.11 7.99
C LEU A 130 -14.53 -15.49 7.83
N LEU A 131 -14.29 -14.28 8.34
CA LEU A 131 -12.99 -13.61 8.29
C LEU A 131 -11.87 -14.42 8.95
N GLN A 132 -12.22 -15.25 9.94
CA GLN A 132 -11.27 -16.15 10.60
C GLN A 132 -10.58 -17.14 9.65
N TYR A 133 -11.19 -17.46 8.50
CA TYR A 133 -10.64 -18.39 7.53
C TYR A 133 -9.64 -17.75 6.54
N PHE A 134 -9.42 -16.43 6.66
CA PHE A 134 -8.54 -15.62 5.82
C PHE A 134 -7.41 -14.95 6.60
N ASN A 135 -7.11 -15.43 7.82
CA ASN A 135 -6.10 -14.85 8.73
C ASN A 135 -6.37 -13.37 9.10
N VAL A 136 -7.58 -12.87 8.89
CA VAL A 136 -7.95 -11.48 9.21
C VAL A 136 -8.02 -11.30 10.74
N SER A 137 -7.51 -10.16 11.20
CA SER A 137 -7.47 -9.84 12.63
C SER A 137 -8.86 -9.81 13.26
N ILE A 138 -8.94 -10.18 14.53
CA ILE A 138 -10.17 -10.06 15.33
C ILE A 138 -10.59 -8.59 15.44
N PHE A 139 -9.61 -7.67 15.47
CA PHE A 139 -9.84 -6.24 15.39
C PHE A 139 -10.70 -5.88 14.15
N MET A 140 -10.32 -6.33 12.96
CA MET A 140 -11.09 -6.03 11.75
C MET A 140 -12.46 -6.69 11.75
N GLU A 141 -12.63 -7.89 12.31
CA GLU A 141 -13.96 -8.50 12.44
C GLU A 141 -14.92 -7.63 13.25
N LYS A 142 -14.46 -7.04 14.36
CA LYS A 142 -15.26 -6.07 15.12
C LYS A 142 -15.58 -4.83 14.29
N GLU A 143 -14.59 -4.27 13.60
CA GLU A 143 -14.76 -3.02 12.85
C GLU A 143 -15.69 -3.19 11.63
N TRP A 144 -15.70 -4.36 10.99
CA TRP A 144 -16.67 -4.68 9.94
C TRP A 144 -18.10 -4.82 10.48
N ILE A 145 -18.29 -5.46 11.63
CA ILE A 145 -19.61 -5.52 12.30
C ILE A 145 -20.07 -4.10 12.65
N TYR A 146 -19.18 -3.28 13.22
CA TYR A 146 -19.49 -1.89 13.54
C TYR A 146 -19.88 -1.10 12.29
N PHE A 147 -19.12 -1.21 11.21
CA PHE A 147 -19.44 -0.56 9.94
C PHE A 147 -20.78 -1.05 9.39
N TRP A 148 -21.07 -2.35 9.47
CA TRP A 148 -22.35 -2.90 9.02
C TRP A 148 -23.54 -2.27 9.74
N GLU A 149 -23.44 -2.05 11.05
CA GLU A 149 -24.50 -1.46 11.88
C GLU A 149 -24.58 0.07 11.79
N LYS A 150 -23.44 0.76 11.75
CA LYS A 150 -23.37 2.23 11.89
C LYS A 150 -23.07 2.97 10.61
N LYS A 151 -22.59 2.28 9.58
CA LYS A 151 -22.19 2.84 8.28
C LYS A 151 -21.15 3.97 8.39
N ASP A 152 -20.30 3.94 9.42
CA ASP A 152 -19.22 4.93 9.60
C ASP A 152 -18.05 4.64 8.65
N ILE A 153 -18.11 5.27 7.48
CA ILE A 153 -17.13 5.13 6.39
C ILE A 153 -15.73 5.54 6.83
N ASN A 154 -15.60 6.65 7.57
CA ASN A 154 -14.29 7.19 7.93
C ASN A 154 -13.63 6.33 9.01
N ARG A 155 -14.42 5.80 9.95
CA ARG A 155 -13.92 4.85 10.94
C ARG A 155 -13.41 3.58 10.29
N LEU A 156 -14.18 2.97 9.37
CA LEU A 156 -13.75 1.75 8.68
C LEU A 156 -12.45 2.00 7.88
N MET A 157 -12.38 3.13 7.16
CA MET A 157 -11.17 3.49 6.42
C MET A 157 -9.94 3.62 7.34
N THR A 158 -10.11 4.24 8.51
CA THR A 158 -9.05 4.37 9.52
C THR A 158 -8.67 3.02 10.11
N ALA A 159 -9.64 2.15 10.40
CA ALA A 159 -9.41 0.81 10.90
C ALA A 159 -8.59 -0.04 9.92
N LEU A 160 -8.94 0.00 8.63
CA LEU A 160 -8.20 -0.70 7.58
C LEU A 160 -6.76 -0.19 7.46
N ILE A 161 -6.52 1.13 7.54
CA ILE A 161 -5.16 1.71 7.59
C ILE A 161 -4.38 1.18 8.81
N ILE A 162 -4.97 1.23 9.99
CA ILE A 162 -4.32 0.75 11.23
C ILE A 162 -3.96 -0.73 11.09
N ASN A 163 -4.90 -1.55 10.65
CA ASN A 163 -4.70 -2.99 10.51
C ASN A 163 -3.62 -3.31 9.47
N GLU A 164 -3.64 -2.65 8.31
CA GLU A 164 -2.61 -2.79 7.26
C GLU A 164 -1.21 -2.54 7.82
N GLN A 165 -1.03 -1.41 8.51
CA GLN A 165 0.29 -1.01 9.01
C GLN A 165 0.82 -1.93 10.11
N ASN A 166 -0.07 -2.48 10.94
CA ASN A 166 0.28 -3.50 11.94
C ASN A 166 0.60 -4.85 11.28
N LYS A 167 -0.14 -5.24 10.23
CA LYS A 167 0.03 -6.52 9.53
C LYS A 167 1.40 -6.65 8.87
N ILE A 168 1.93 -5.56 8.30
CA ILE A 168 3.27 -5.58 7.68
C ILE A 168 4.42 -5.41 8.68
N GLN A 169 4.15 -4.98 9.92
CA GLN A 169 5.19 -4.62 10.89
C GLN A 169 6.16 -5.79 11.14
N LYS A 170 5.66 -6.95 11.56
CA LYS A 170 6.51 -8.12 11.82
C LYS A 170 7.10 -8.76 10.55
N PRO A 171 6.29 -9.13 9.54
CA PRO A 171 6.78 -9.90 8.40
C PRO A 171 7.63 -9.10 7.42
N VAL A 172 7.53 -7.76 7.42
CA VAL A 172 8.31 -6.90 6.51
C VAL A 172 9.27 -6.00 7.28
N ILE A 173 8.76 -5.12 8.14
CA ILE A 173 9.57 -4.07 8.78
C ILE A 173 10.57 -4.67 9.78
N GLU A 174 10.14 -5.67 10.55
CA GLU A 174 10.98 -6.34 11.55
C GLU A 174 11.72 -7.57 11.03
N ASN A 175 11.47 -7.94 9.78
CA ASN A 175 12.09 -9.09 9.15
C ASN A 175 13.62 -8.92 9.09
N ALA A 176 14.35 -9.91 9.60
CA ALA A 176 15.81 -9.85 9.68
C ALA A 176 16.46 -9.66 8.30
N TYR A 177 15.88 -10.24 7.24
CA TYR A 177 16.36 -10.08 5.87
C TYR A 177 16.23 -8.63 5.40
N PHE A 178 15.03 -8.05 5.48
CA PHE A 178 14.80 -6.68 5.01
C PHE A 178 15.49 -5.62 5.88
N LYS A 179 15.56 -5.83 7.20
CA LYS A 179 16.36 -4.97 8.08
C LYS A 179 17.81 -4.91 7.64
N LYS A 180 18.44 -6.07 7.44
CA LYS A 180 19.85 -6.15 7.05
C LYS A 180 20.11 -5.56 5.65
N HIS A 181 19.22 -5.84 4.69
CA HIS A 181 19.48 -5.57 3.28
C HIS A 181 18.84 -4.28 2.74
N VAL A 182 17.91 -3.67 3.49
CA VAL A 182 17.22 -2.44 3.09
C VAL A 182 17.24 -1.41 4.23
N PHE A 183 16.51 -1.63 5.32
CA PHE A 183 16.21 -0.58 6.30
C PHE A 183 17.44 -0.08 7.08
N HIS A 184 18.39 -0.95 7.43
CA HIS A 184 19.61 -0.55 8.13
C HIS A 184 20.73 -0.08 7.19
N THR A 185 20.50 -0.04 5.87
CA THR A 185 21.53 0.42 4.94
C THR A 185 21.72 1.93 5.01
N ALA A 186 22.96 2.40 4.90
CA ALA A 186 23.27 3.83 4.91
C ALA A 186 22.56 4.59 3.77
N LEU A 187 22.39 3.93 2.63
CA LEU A 187 21.66 4.44 1.48
C LEU A 187 20.18 4.71 1.81
N PHE A 188 19.50 3.77 2.47
CA PHE A 188 18.09 3.94 2.84
C PHE A 188 17.92 5.10 3.83
N LYS A 189 18.77 5.17 4.87
CA LYS A 189 18.77 6.25 5.85
C LYS A 189 19.05 7.62 5.21
N LEU A 190 19.96 7.68 4.23
CA LEU A 190 20.23 8.89 3.46
C LEU A 190 19.02 9.32 2.62
N GLN A 191 18.32 8.38 1.99
CA GLN A 191 17.10 8.65 1.22
C GLN A 191 15.98 9.22 2.10
N GLU A 192 15.77 8.65 3.29
CA GLU A 192 14.80 9.15 4.26
C GLU A 192 15.17 10.55 4.80
N MET A 193 16.44 10.75 5.18
CA MET A 193 16.94 12.04 5.67
C MET A 193 16.79 13.16 4.64
N LEU A 194 16.98 12.85 3.36
CA LEU A 194 16.82 13.80 2.26
C LEU A 194 15.37 13.92 1.76
N HIS A 195 14.42 13.23 2.42
CA HIS A 195 13.02 13.13 2.03
C HIS A 195 12.83 12.77 0.55
N ILE A 196 13.63 11.83 0.03
CA ILE A 196 13.59 11.49 -1.40
C ILE A 196 12.30 10.73 -1.75
N SER A 197 11.78 9.96 -0.81
CA SER A 197 10.56 9.17 -0.99
C SER A 197 9.32 9.99 -0.66
N ALA A 198 8.31 9.93 -1.53
CA ALA A 198 7.00 10.52 -1.31
C ALA A 198 5.92 9.60 -1.88
N VAL A 199 4.73 9.64 -1.27
CA VAL A 199 3.52 9.05 -1.85
C VAL A 199 2.73 10.17 -2.51
N ILE A 200 2.45 10.02 -3.81
CA ILE A 200 1.90 11.08 -4.62
C ILE A 200 0.61 10.69 -5.35
N PHE A 201 -0.27 11.67 -5.52
CA PHE A 201 -1.49 11.60 -6.32
C PHE A 201 -1.41 12.63 -7.44
N PRO A 202 -1.14 12.19 -8.68
CA PRO A 202 -1.10 13.08 -9.84
C PRO A 202 -2.51 13.42 -10.32
N THR A 203 -2.62 14.46 -11.12
CA THR A 203 -3.81 14.82 -11.88
C THR A 203 -3.50 14.83 -13.37
N VAL A 204 -4.54 14.73 -14.19
CA VAL A 204 -4.41 14.81 -15.65
C VAL A 204 -3.98 16.21 -16.12
N GLU A 205 -4.17 17.23 -15.29
CA GLU A 205 -3.64 18.59 -15.48
C GLU A 205 -2.12 18.70 -15.24
N GLY A 206 -1.46 17.62 -14.82
CA GLY A 206 -0.02 17.62 -14.55
C GLY A 206 0.39 18.14 -13.18
N LYS A 207 -0.57 18.31 -12.27
CA LYS A 207 -0.30 18.62 -10.86
C LYS A 207 -0.03 17.35 -10.07
N VAL A 208 0.81 17.47 -9.04
CA VAL A 208 1.20 16.36 -8.17
C VAL A 208 0.95 16.76 -6.72
N TYR A 209 0.08 16.01 -6.06
CA TYR A 209 -0.22 16.20 -4.65
C TYR A 209 0.37 15.07 -3.83
N GLY A 210 0.66 15.26 -2.55
CA GLY A 210 1.12 14.15 -1.71
C GLY A 210 1.87 14.55 -0.46
N PHE A 211 2.54 13.56 0.13
CA PHE A 211 3.33 13.74 1.33
C PHE A 211 4.65 12.98 1.23
N SER A 212 5.73 13.58 1.75
CA SER A 212 7.01 12.89 1.90
C SER A 212 6.91 11.78 2.96
N VAL A 213 7.61 10.68 2.72
CA VAL A 213 7.79 9.60 3.67
C VAL A 213 8.96 9.93 4.60
N TYR A 214 8.77 9.73 5.89
CA TYR A 214 9.81 9.92 6.91
C TYR A 214 9.57 8.95 8.06
N GLN A 215 10.64 8.38 8.62
CA GLN A 215 10.60 7.41 9.70
C GLN A 215 9.71 6.20 9.36
N PHE A 216 9.93 5.63 8.18
CA PHE A 216 9.10 4.54 7.67
C PHE A 216 9.12 3.30 8.57
N GLU A 217 10.20 3.05 9.31
CA GLU A 217 10.27 1.95 10.28
C GLU A 217 9.30 2.14 11.46
N THR A 218 8.88 3.38 11.75
CA THR A 218 7.97 3.70 12.86
C THR A 218 6.50 3.47 12.48
N LEU A 219 5.86 2.49 13.14
CA LEU A 219 4.45 2.13 12.91
C LEU A 219 3.51 3.35 12.96
N GLN A 220 3.62 4.16 14.00
CA GLN A 220 2.76 5.34 14.19
C GLN A 220 2.88 6.32 13.01
N LYS A 221 4.09 6.56 12.51
CA LYS A 221 4.33 7.48 11.38
C LYS A 221 3.71 6.96 10.09
N ARG A 222 3.71 5.65 9.87
CA ARG A 222 3.00 5.06 8.72
C ARG A 222 1.48 5.17 8.84
N ILE A 223 0.92 4.97 10.04
CA ILE A 223 -0.52 5.15 10.30
C ILE A 223 -0.92 6.62 10.08
N GLU A 224 -0.14 7.57 10.60
CA GLU A 224 -0.33 9.01 10.38
C GLU A 224 -0.30 9.36 8.88
N LEU A 225 0.71 8.87 8.14
CA LEU A 225 0.83 9.09 6.70
C LEU A 225 -0.39 8.53 5.94
N GLY A 226 -0.82 7.30 6.25
CA GLY A 226 -2.01 6.70 5.66
C GLY A 226 -3.27 7.54 5.88
N LYS A 227 -3.46 8.08 7.09
CA LYS A 227 -4.59 8.96 7.42
C LYS A 227 -4.52 10.31 6.69
N LYS A 228 -3.33 10.90 6.54
CA LYS A 228 -3.11 12.13 5.76
C LYS A 228 -3.42 11.91 4.28
N LEU A 229 -2.94 10.81 3.71
CA LEU A 229 -3.23 10.42 2.32
C LEU A 229 -4.73 10.18 2.10
N ALA A 230 -5.40 9.51 3.04
CA ALA A 230 -6.85 9.32 2.99
C ALA A 230 -7.61 10.66 3.01
N ALA A 231 -7.23 11.56 3.92
CA ALA A 231 -7.83 12.89 4.01
C ALA A 231 -7.62 13.71 2.73
N LEU A 232 -6.41 13.66 2.15
CA LEU A 232 -6.10 14.32 0.88
C LEU A 232 -6.92 13.74 -0.28
N LEU A 233 -6.93 12.41 -0.43
CA LEU A 233 -7.58 11.72 -1.54
C LEU A 233 -9.09 12.02 -1.61
N PHE A 234 -9.73 12.17 -0.45
CA PHE A 234 -11.16 12.47 -0.35
C PHE A 234 -11.48 13.94 -0.05
N HIS A 235 -10.48 14.83 -0.11
CA HIS A 235 -10.68 16.25 0.08
C HIS A 235 -11.62 16.83 -1.00
N PRO A 236 -12.62 17.66 -0.66
CA PRO A 236 -13.62 18.15 -1.61
C PRO A 236 -13.03 18.81 -2.87
N ASN A 237 -11.92 19.54 -2.72
CA ASN A 237 -11.27 20.26 -3.82
C ASN A 237 -10.49 19.36 -4.79
N TYR A 238 -10.05 18.16 -4.34
CA TYR A 238 -9.09 17.34 -5.09
C TYR A 238 -9.65 15.99 -5.51
N LYS A 239 -10.64 15.45 -4.80
CA LYS A 239 -11.19 14.11 -5.04
C LYS A 239 -11.54 13.84 -6.51
N SER A 240 -12.21 14.78 -7.19
CA SER A 240 -12.60 14.62 -8.59
C SER A 240 -11.41 14.54 -9.53
N LEU A 241 -10.33 15.27 -9.22
CA LEU A 241 -9.09 15.25 -10.00
C LEU A 241 -8.41 13.88 -9.91
N PHE A 242 -8.31 13.32 -8.70
CA PHE A 242 -7.72 12.01 -8.46
C PHE A 242 -8.55 10.88 -9.07
N HIS A 243 -9.89 10.95 -8.95
CA HIS A 243 -10.78 10.00 -9.60
C HIS A 243 -10.63 10.01 -11.12
N ARG A 244 -10.55 11.19 -11.73
CA ARG A 244 -10.36 11.31 -13.18
C ARG A 244 -9.01 10.79 -13.62
N PHE A 245 -7.94 11.06 -12.86
CA PHE A 245 -6.63 10.46 -13.13
C PHE A 245 -6.72 8.93 -13.12
N ALA A 246 -7.31 8.35 -12.07
CA ALA A 246 -7.41 6.90 -11.90
C ALA A 246 -8.26 6.23 -12.99
N SER A 247 -9.29 6.91 -13.51
CA SER A 247 -10.16 6.38 -14.57
C SER A 247 -9.58 6.53 -15.97
N GLN A 248 -8.76 7.56 -16.23
CA GLN A 248 -8.18 7.84 -17.54
C GLN A 248 -6.78 7.23 -17.72
N THR A 249 -6.15 6.77 -16.64
CA THR A 249 -4.77 6.27 -16.66
C THR A 249 -4.71 4.80 -16.33
N ILE A 250 -4.39 3.99 -17.34
CA ILE A 250 -4.11 2.56 -17.17
C ILE A 250 -2.89 2.40 -16.27
N HIS A 251 -3.00 1.53 -15.26
CA HIS A 251 -1.87 1.20 -14.38
C HIS A 251 -0.99 0.14 -15.04
N THR A 252 0.23 0.53 -15.42
CA THR A 252 1.26 -0.39 -15.94
C THR A 252 2.34 -0.68 -14.89
N GLY A 253 2.27 -0.01 -13.74
CA GLY A 253 3.36 0.02 -12.77
C GLY A 253 4.56 0.85 -13.23
N SER A 254 4.49 1.55 -14.36
CA SER A 254 5.57 2.43 -14.82
C SER A 254 5.37 3.85 -14.30
N ARG A 255 6.47 4.55 -14.01
CA ARG A 255 6.44 6.00 -13.76
C ARG A 255 5.94 6.80 -14.97
N ALA A 256 5.99 6.22 -16.17
CA ALA A 256 5.41 6.82 -17.38
C ALA A 256 3.91 7.11 -17.24
N ASP A 257 3.18 6.31 -16.44
CA ASP A 257 1.74 6.52 -16.16
C ASP A 257 1.49 7.90 -15.53
N TYR A 258 2.48 8.46 -14.81
CA TYR A 258 2.39 9.74 -14.13
C TYR A 258 3.03 10.85 -14.97
N GLU A 259 4.21 10.58 -15.53
CA GLU A 259 5.01 11.56 -16.27
C GLU A 259 4.41 12.03 -17.58
N CYS A 260 3.47 11.27 -18.16
CA CYS A 260 2.77 11.71 -19.35
C CYS A 260 1.95 12.99 -19.14
N TYR A 261 1.55 13.30 -17.90
CA TYR A 261 0.80 14.50 -17.56
C TYR A 261 1.67 15.64 -17.00
N VAL A 262 2.76 15.32 -16.29
CA VAL A 262 3.60 16.35 -15.64
C VAL A 262 4.50 17.01 -16.68
N SER A 263 4.12 18.21 -17.12
CA SER A 263 4.90 18.99 -18.08
C SER A 263 6.31 19.31 -17.55
N GLU A 264 7.29 19.40 -18.46
CA GLU A 264 8.69 19.78 -18.20
C GLU A 264 9.48 18.81 -17.29
N ALA A 265 8.84 17.77 -16.76
CA ALA A 265 9.55 16.71 -16.05
C ALA A 265 10.35 15.85 -17.04
N ARG A 266 11.63 15.63 -16.74
CA ARG A 266 12.45 14.68 -17.50
C ARG A 266 11.87 13.27 -17.37
N LYS A 267 11.68 12.61 -18.51
CA LYS A 267 11.14 11.25 -18.58
C LYS A 267 12.14 10.23 -18.01
N SER A 268 11.69 9.49 -17.00
CA SER A 268 12.43 8.39 -16.36
C SER A 268 12.74 7.25 -17.33
N CYS A 269 11.90 7.09 -18.36
CA CYS A 269 11.90 5.96 -19.30
C CYS A 269 11.90 4.61 -18.55
N THR A 270 10.94 4.42 -17.66
CA THR A 270 10.73 3.18 -16.92
C THR A 270 9.91 2.18 -17.75
N PRO A 271 10.29 0.90 -17.75
CA PRO A 271 9.50 -0.15 -18.38
C PRO A 271 8.21 -0.42 -17.61
N ALA A 272 7.27 -1.14 -18.23
CA ALA A 272 6.10 -1.65 -17.51
C ALA A 272 6.51 -2.79 -16.56
N LEU A 273 5.79 -2.99 -15.46
CA LEU A 273 6.19 -3.94 -14.41
C LEU A 273 6.37 -5.37 -14.94
N ARG A 274 5.39 -5.85 -15.71
CA ARG A 274 5.38 -7.21 -16.27
C ARG A 274 6.41 -7.45 -17.37
N GLU A 275 7.07 -6.40 -17.87
CA GLU A 275 8.16 -6.53 -18.83
C GLU A 275 9.51 -6.84 -18.14
N VAL A 276 9.64 -6.50 -16.86
CA VAL A 276 10.92 -6.57 -16.14
C VAL A 276 10.92 -7.42 -14.88
N TYR A 277 9.76 -7.63 -14.26
CA TYR A 277 9.64 -8.43 -13.06
C TYR A 277 8.68 -9.60 -13.30
N PRO A 278 9.13 -10.85 -13.10
CA PRO A 278 8.23 -12.00 -13.12
C PRO A 278 7.37 -11.99 -11.85
N ALA A 279 6.28 -12.77 -11.88
CA ALA A 279 5.53 -13.07 -10.67
C ALA A 279 6.44 -13.70 -9.61
N VAL A 280 6.31 -13.27 -8.37
CA VAL A 280 7.12 -13.76 -7.24
C VAL A 280 6.34 -14.85 -6.54
N ALA A 281 6.98 -15.99 -6.29
CA ALA A 281 6.44 -17.00 -5.40
C ALA A 281 6.64 -16.54 -3.95
N HIS A 282 5.58 -16.60 -3.16
CA HIS A 282 5.60 -16.22 -1.75
C HIS A 282 5.45 -17.46 -0.87
N ASP A 283 6.20 -17.48 0.23
CA ASP A 283 6.08 -18.54 1.22
C ASP A 283 4.77 -18.38 2.02
N GLU A 284 4.25 -19.49 2.54
CA GLU A 284 3.10 -19.44 3.43
C GLU A 284 3.44 -18.70 4.72
N ILE A 285 2.71 -17.62 5.01
CA ILE A 285 2.94 -16.82 6.23
C ILE A 285 1.93 -17.21 7.30
N SER A 286 2.45 -17.75 8.42
CA SER A 286 1.67 -17.86 9.65
C SER A 286 1.60 -16.49 10.35
N MET A 287 0.49 -15.78 10.14
CA MET A 287 0.25 -14.51 10.81
C MET A 287 -0.49 -14.72 12.13
N ARG A 288 0.18 -14.43 13.25
CA ARG A 288 -0.49 -14.25 14.53
C ARG A 288 -1.28 -12.94 14.52
N ASP A 289 -2.39 -12.89 15.25
CA ASP A 289 -3.10 -11.63 15.45
C ASP A 289 -2.15 -10.61 16.11
N TRP A 290 -2.16 -9.39 15.58
CA TRP A 290 -1.26 -8.34 16.03
C TRP A 290 -1.82 -7.63 17.27
N PHE A 291 -3.14 -7.64 17.47
CA PHE A 291 -3.77 -6.98 18.60
C PHE A 291 -3.42 -7.70 19.91
N CYS A 292 -2.96 -6.94 20.91
CA CYS A 292 -2.67 -7.44 22.25
C CYS A 292 -3.31 -6.56 23.34
N ARG A 293 -3.29 -7.03 24.58
CA ARG A 293 -3.95 -6.36 25.73
C ARG A 293 -3.51 -4.91 25.90
N ASP A 294 -2.24 -4.63 25.68
CA ASP A 294 -1.62 -3.33 25.93
C ASP A 294 -1.67 -2.41 24.69
N THR A 295 -2.43 -2.77 23.67
CA THR A 295 -2.56 -1.95 22.46
C THR A 295 -3.48 -0.75 22.72
N GLU A 296 -2.93 0.45 22.68
CA GLU A 296 -3.66 1.72 22.82
C GLU A 296 -4.38 2.12 21.51
N ILE A 297 -5.34 1.29 21.07
CA ILE A 297 -6.08 1.46 19.81
C ILE A 297 -6.72 2.85 19.68
N ASN A 298 -7.14 3.43 20.80
CA ASN A 298 -7.88 4.70 20.79
C ASN A 298 -7.03 5.85 20.27
N GLU A 299 -5.76 5.85 20.61
CA GLU A 299 -4.81 6.86 20.15
C GLU A 299 -4.62 6.78 18.63
N LEU A 300 -4.66 5.57 18.07
CA LEU A 300 -4.54 5.34 16.64
C LEU A 300 -5.72 5.93 15.84
N PHE A 301 -6.90 6.03 16.46
CA PHE A 301 -8.11 6.62 15.85
C PHE A 301 -8.20 8.15 15.97
N LEU A 302 -7.30 8.81 16.73
CA LEU A 302 -7.31 10.27 16.85
C LEU A 302 -7.21 10.94 15.48
N ARG A 303 -7.92 12.04 15.26
CA ARG A 303 -7.89 12.69 13.95
C ARG A 303 -6.52 13.29 13.69
N GLU A 304 -5.97 13.00 12.52
CA GLU A 304 -4.76 13.67 12.02
C GLU A 304 -5.18 14.83 11.13
N GLU A 305 -4.87 16.04 11.55
CA GLU A 305 -4.92 17.21 10.67
C GLU A 305 -3.53 17.40 10.05
N TYR A 306 -3.48 17.69 8.76
CA TYR A 306 -2.25 18.13 8.12
C TYR A 306 -2.32 19.64 7.93
N THR A 307 -1.31 20.33 8.43
CA THR A 307 -1.06 21.75 8.19
C THR A 307 0.11 21.83 7.22
N GLY A 308 -0.14 22.24 5.98
CA GLY A 308 0.91 22.33 4.97
C GLY A 308 0.42 22.32 3.54
N GLU A 309 1.33 22.66 2.63
CA GLU A 309 1.11 22.60 1.19
C GLU A 309 1.07 21.14 0.74
N VAL A 310 -0.04 20.75 0.10
CA VAL A 310 -0.24 19.40 -0.45
C VAL A 310 0.07 19.32 -1.93
N ASP A 311 0.07 20.44 -2.66
CA ASP A 311 0.60 20.51 -4.03
C ASP A 311 2.13 20.53 -3.94
N ILE A 312 2.74 19.39 -4.24
CA ILE A 312 4.19 19.23 -4.18
C ILE A 312 4.81 19.21 -5.57
N THR A 313 4.13 19.76 -6.59
CA THR A 313 4.57 19.68 -7.99
C THR A 313 5.99 20.21 -8.19
N GLU A 314 6.27 21.41 -7.66
CA GLU A 314 7.60 22.03 -7.81
C GLU A 314 8.67 21.31 -7.00
N TRP A 315 8.33 20.87 -5.79
CA TRP A 315 9.22 20.03 -5.00
C TRP A 315 9.55 18.72 -5.72
N TYR A 316 8.55 18.07 -6.30
CA TYR A 316 8.68 16.83 -7.06
C TYR A 316 9.59 17.02 -8.28
N LYS A 317 9.35 18.06 -9.09
CA LYS A 317 10.21 18.41 -10.25
C LYS A 317 11.67 18.61 -9.81
N ARG A 318 11.91 19.39 -8.75
CA ARG A 318 13.26 19.65 -8.22
C ARG A 318 13.96 18.38 -7.74
N LYS A 319 13.25 17.51 -7.01
CA LYS A 319 13.80 16.24 -6.52
C LYS A 319 14.16 15.30 -7.68
N ARG A 320 13.34 15.25 -8.73
CA ARG A 320 13.62 14.47 -9.94
C ARG A 320 14.91 14.95 -10.63
N GLU A 321 15.12 16.26 -10.73
CA GLU A 321 16.36 16.80 -11.30
C GLU A 321 17.58 16.48 -10.44
N GLN A 322 17.47 16.55 -9.10
CA GLN A 322 18.55 16.16 -8.18
C GLN A 322 18.98 14.70 -8.38
N ILE A 323 18.01 13.78 -8.47
CA ILE A 323 18.29 12.35 -8.70
C ILE A 323 18.95 12.15 -10.08
N TYR A 324 18.48 12.85 -11.11
CA TYR A 324 19.07 12.79 -12.45
C TYR A 324 20.52 13.27 -12.49
N ILE A 325 20.81 14.40 -11.83
CA ILE A 325 22.18 14.93 -11.72
C ILE A 325 23.07 13.92 -10.99
N ALA A 326 22.62 13.38 -9.86
CA ALA A 326 23.37 12.34 -9.12
C ALA A 326 23.64 11.09 -9.98
N SER A 327 22.65 10.66 -10.77
CA SER A 327 22.79 9.54 -11.72
C SER A 327 23.83 9.81 -12.81
N THR A 328 23.86 11.04 -13.33
CA THR A 328 24.80 11.48 -14.37
C THR A 328 26.23 11.56 -13.83
N VAL A 329 26.42 12.18 -12.65
CA VAL A 329 27.71 12.25 -11.96
C VAL A 329 28.25 10.84 -11.68
N ASN A 330 27.41 9.96 -11.12
CA ASN A 330 27.83 8.59 -10.81
C ASN A 330 28.19 7.77 -12.06
N ARG A 331 27.50 8.00 -13.19
CA ARG A 331 27.86 7.40 -14.48
C ARG A 331 29.20 7.90 -14.99
N PHE A 332 29.49 9.18 -14.81
CA PHE A 332 30.77 9.78 -15.20
C PHE A 332 31.92 9.22 -14.37
N VAL A 333 31.77 9.13 -13.04
CA VAL A 333 32.77 8.55 -12.13
C VAL A 333 33.06 7.09 -12.50
N LYS A 334 32.04 6.25 -12.68
CA LYS A 334 32.24 4.84 -13.08
C LYS A 334 32.98 4.70 -14.41
N ARG A 335 32.66 5.56 -15.39
CA ARG A 335 33.38 5.57 -16.67
C ARG A 335 34.85 5.95 -16.47
N MET A 336 35.16 6.95 -15.64
CA MET A 336 36.55 7.30 -15.35
C MET A 336 37.31 6.14 -14.70
N ASP A 337 36.69 5.43 -13.76
CA ASP A 337 37.31 4.26 -13.13
C ASP A 337 37.60 3.14 -14.16
N GLU A 338 36.72 2.95 -15.16
CA GLU A 338 36.93 2.02 -16.28
C GLU A 338 38.03 2.46 -17.26
N PHE A 339 38.35 3.76 -17.34
CA PHE A 339 39.46 4.29 -18.18
C PHE A 339 40.81 4.34 -17.45
N VAL A 340 40.83 4.11 -16.13
CA VAL A 340 42.04 4.17 -15.28
C VAL A 340 42.57 2.76 -14.94
N ILE A 341 41.91 1.70 -15.43
CA ILE A 341 42.40 0.31 -15.50
C ILE A 341 42.85 0.04 -16.94
#